data_AF-A0A382VA97-F1
#
_entry.id   AF-A0A382VA97-F1
#
_cell.length_a   1.000
_cell.length_b   1.000
_cell.length_c   1.000
_cell.angle_alpha   90.00
_cell.angle_beta   90.00
_cell.angle_gamma   90.00
#
_symmetry.space_group_name_H-M   'P 1'
#
loop_
_entity.id
_entity.type
_entity.pdbx_description
1 polymer ?
#
loop_
_entity_poly.entity_id
_entity_poly.type
_entity_poly.pdbx_seq_one_letter_code
_entity_poly.pdbx_strand_id
1 'polypeptide(L)'
;SNKITFIDTPGHAAFTEMRARGSKLTDVVILVVAADDGVKPQTIESIKHAKAAKVPIVVAINKCDLPEADPQKIKNQLLEHELIAEELSGDTLMVEISTKTKKNLNKLIESVLLQAELLDLKTDYDLKSNGVVMESKIDVGRGPIVNIIITSGTLKKGDYFVSGLEWGKVRALINDQGLSINEANPSTPVEVLGINGAAKAGDDFVVLENEKEAKSLCEARIQENLDGKNPLTFVTQDSAFKDKTSEELNIIIKSDVHGSSEAIKNAISQIKHDEVKPKIILSDIG
;
A
#
# COMPACT_ATOMS: atom_id res chain seq x y z
N SER A 1 20.12 -13.21 12.61
CA SER A 1 19.58 -13.25 11.24
C SER A 1 18.83 -11.97 10.97
N ASN A 2 19.24 -11.20 9.97
CA ASN A 2 18.52 -10.01 9.55
C ASN A 2 17.22 -10.46 8.87
N LYS A 3 16.08 -9.92 9.29
CA LYS A 3 14.77 -10.20 8.69
C LYS A 3 14.42 -9.04 7.76
N ILE A 4 13.84 -9.35 6.61
CA ILE A 4 13.37 -8.37 5.63
C ILE A 4 11.91 -8.69 5.35
N THR A 5 11.05 -7.69 5.44
CA THR A 5 9.64 -7.79 5.06
C THR A 5 9.47 -7.19 3.67
N PHE A 6 8.89 -7.97 2.75
CA PHE A 6 8.60 -7.52 1.40
C PHE A 6 7.12 -7.17 1.30
N ILE A 7 6.83 -5.98 0.78
CA ILE A 7 5.48 -5.56 0.40
C ILE A 7 5.42 -5.52 -1.12
N ASP A 8 4.55 -6.35 -1.70
CA ASP A 8 4.31 -6.36 -3.14
C ASP A 8 3.04 -5.57 -3.46
N THR A 9 3.11 -4.71 -4.48
CA THR A 9 1.96 -3.91 -4.93
C THR A 9 1.83 -4.01 -6.45
N PRO A 10 0.60 -4.12 -7.00
CA PRO A 10 0.42 -4.24 -8.44
C PRO A 10 0.92 -3.01 -9.20
N GLY A 11 1.60 -3.23 -10.35
CA GLY A 11 2.11 -2.18 -11.23
C GLY A 11 1.06 -1.54 -12.17
N HIS A 12 -0.17 -2.05 -12.22
CA HIS A 12 -1.20 -1.56 -13.13
C HIS A 12 -1.73 -0.16 -12.72
N ALA A 13 -2.12 0.66 -13.68
CA ALA A 13 -2.54 2.06 -13.47
C ALA A 13 -3.73 2.21 -12.50
N ALA A 14 -4.58 1.20 -12.39
CA ALA A 14 -5.71 1.20 -11.44
C ALA A 14 -5.29 1.17 -9.96
N PHE A 15 -4.03 0.81 -9.65
CA PHE A 15 -3.54 0.60 -8.29
C PHE A 15 -2.55 1.68 -7.82
N THR A 16 -2.59 2.87 -8.42
CA THR A 16 -1.74 4.02 -8.06
C THR A 16 -1.80 4.36 -6.57
N GLU A 17 -3.00 4.38 -5.96
CA GLU A 17 -3.14 4.67 -4.52
C GLU A 17 -2.49 3.58 -3.65
N MET A 18 -2.57 2.32 -4.10
CA MET A 18 -1.93 1.19 -3.43
C MET A 18 -0.40 1.33 -3.43
N ARG A 19 0.19 1.73 -4.56
CA ARG A 19 1.63 2.05 -4.67
C ARG A 19 2.03 3.25 -3.84
N ALA A 20 1.21 4.31 -3.84
CA ALA A 20 1.48 5.52 -3.06
C ALA A 20 1.48 5.23 -1.55
N ARG A 21 0.56 4.38 -1.08
CA ARG A 21 0.52 3.90 0.31
C ARG A 21 1.74 3.03 0.64
N GLY A 22 2.04 2.03 -0.19
CA GLY A 22 3.20 1.17 -0.02
C GLY A 22 4.51 1.96 0.07
N SER A 23 4.72 2.92 -0.83
CA SER A 23 5.93 3.74 -0.88
C SER A 23 6.13 4.61 0.37
N LYS A 24 5.06 5.03 1.06
CA LYS A 24 5.16 5.79 2.32
C LYS A 24 5.42 4.91 3.53
N LEU A 25 5.08 3.63 3.42
CA LEU A 25 5.13 2.68 4.51
C LEU A 25 6.46 1.92 4.57
N THR A 26 7.09 1.72 3.42
CA THR A 26 8.36 1.01 3.29
C THR A 26 9.56 1.92 3.50
N ASP A 27 10.61 1.41 4.13
CA ASP A 27 11.88 2.14 4.31
C ASP A 27 12.77 2.16 3.06
N VAL A 28 12.58 1.17 2.16
CA VAL A 28 13.34 1.05 0.90
C VAL A 28 12.40 0.57 -0.20
N VAL A 29 12.48 1.19 -1.38
CA VAL A 29 11.72 0.77 -2.57
C VAL A 29 12.64 0.01 -3.53
N ILE A 30 12.22 -1.18 -3.96
CA ILE A 30 12.91 -1.94 -5.01
C ILE A 30 12.22 -1.67 -6.35
N LEU A 31 12.90 -1.00 -7.26
CA LEU A 31 12.40 -0.73 -8.60
C LEU A 31 12.88 -1.82 -9.57
N VAL A 32 11.97 -2.68 -10.02
CA VAL A 32 12.29 -3.73 -11.00
C VAL A 32 12.09 -3.18 -12.42
N VAL A 33 13.14 -3.21 -13.24
CA VAL A 33 13.10 -2.78 -14.64
C VAL A 33 13.61 -3.91 -15.53
N ALA A 34 12.91 -4.21 -16.62
CA ALA A 34 13.34 -5.27 -17.52
C ALA A 34 14.39 -4.73 -18.52
N ALA A 35 15.49 -5.48 -18.70
CA ALA A 35 16.58 -5.09 -19.59
C ALA A 35 16.20 -5.10 -21.09
N ASP A 36 15.13 -5.79 -21.46
CA ASP A 36 14.59 -5.89 -22.83
C ASP A 36 13.54 -4.82 -23.14
N ASP A 37 12.73 -4.44 -22.15
CA ASP A 37 11.50 -3.64 -22.36
C ASP A 37 11.67 -2.14 -22.06
N GLY A 38 12.76 -1.76 -21.38
CA GLY A 38 13.05 -0.36 -21.07
C GLY A 38 12.25 0.23 -19.91
N VAL A 39 12.41 1.53 -19.68
CA VAL A 39 11.61 2.29 -18.71
C VAL A 39 10.21 2.55 -19.28
N LYS A 40 9.17 2.05 -18.61
CA LYS A 40 7.75 2.23 -19.00
C LYS A 40 7.07 3.33 -18.21
N PRO A 41 5.91 3.84 -18.65
CA PRO A 41 5.12 4.83 -17.89
C PRO A 41 4.84 4.39 -16.44
N GLN A 42 4.57 3.10 -16.22
CA GLN A 42 4.36 2.54 -14.88
C GLN A 42 5.63 2.63 -14.02
N THR A 43 6.81 2.39 -14.61
CA THR A 43 8.11 2.55 -13.94
C THR A 43 8.31 4.01 -13.52
N ILE A 44 8.03 4.96 -14.42
CA ILE A 44 8.15 6.41 -14.16
C ILE A 44 7.22 6.83 -13.02
N GLU A 45 6.00 6.30 -13.00
CA GLU A 45 5.04 6.57 -11.94
C GLU A 45 5.53 6.06 -10.58
N SER A 46 6.06 4.83 -10.52
CA SER A 46 6.65 4.28 -9.30
C SER A 46 7.84 5.12 -8.80
N ILE A 47 8.70 5.62 -9.70
CA ILE A 47 9.80 6.53 -9.35
C ILE A 47 9.24 7.81 -8.71
N LYS A 48 8.18 8.40 -9.27
CA LYS A 48 7.54 9.60 -8.71
C LYS A 48 6.99 9.37 -7.30
N HIS A 49 6.36 8.22 -7.05
CA HIS A 49 5.84 7.90 -5.71
C HIS A 49 6.95 7.73 -4.68
N ALA A 50 8.01 6.99 -5.01
CA ALA A 50 9.14 6.80 -4.11
C ALA A 50 9.85 8.13 -3.78
N LYS A 51 10.06 8.98 -4.80
CA LYS A 51 10.62 10.33 -4.60
C LYS A 51 9.73 11.23 -3.77
N ALA A 52 8.42 11.22 -4.02
CA ALA A 52 7.46 12.00 -3.24
C ALA A 52 7.43 11.56 -1.76
N ALA A 53 7.64 10.27 -1.50
CA ALA A 53 7.75 9.71 -0.16
C ALA A 53 9.15 9.91 0.47
N LYS A 54 10.14 10.39 -0.30
CA LYS A 54 11.56 10.53 0.10
C LYS A 54 12.20 9.22 0.56
N VAL A 55 11.81 8.12 -0.09
CA VAL A 55 12.33 6.78 0.22
C VAL A 55 13.43 6.41 -0.77
N PRO A 56 14.59 5.89 -0.31
CA PRO A 56 15.65 5.48 -1.20
C PRO A 56 15.22 4.34 -2.12
N ILE A 57 15.74 4.35 -3.35
CA ILE A 57 15.40 3.39 -4.39
C ILE A 57 16.61 2.50 -4.68
N VAL A 58 16.39 1.19 -4.64
CA VAL A 58 17.34 0.18 -5.16
C VAL A 58 16.77 -0.34 -6.47
N VAL A 59 17.54 -0.26 -7.55
CA VAL A 59 17.09 -0.69 -8.88
C VAL A 59 17.55 -2.12 -9.15
N ALA A 60 16.62 -2.99 -9.52
CA ALA A 60 16.88 -4.34 -9.98
C ALA A 60 16.63 -4.43 -11.49
N ILE A 61 17.70 -4.52 -12.29
CA ILE A 61 17.61 -4.69 -13.74
C ILE A 61 17.44 -6.20 -14.01
N ASN A 62 16.25 -6.63 -14.39
CA ASN A 62 15.90 -8.03 -14.59
C ASN A 62 16.07 -8.48 -16.06
N LYS A 63 16.06 -9.80 -16.28
CA LYS A 63 16.23 -10.48 -17.56
C LYS A 63 17.61 -10.29 -18.22
N CYS A 64 18.65 -10.08 -17.43
CA CYS A 64 20.04 -10.01 -17.93
C CYS A 64 20.58 -11.35 -18.46
N ASP A 65 19.78 -12.41 -18.47
CA ASP A 65 20.08 -13.68 -19.12
C ASP A 65 19.76 -13.70 -20.63
N LEU A 66 18.96 -12.74 -21.11
CA LEU A 66 18.57 -12.67 -22.52
C LEU A 66 19.70 -12.06 -23.37
N PRO A 67 19.95 -12.56 -24.60
CA PRO A 67 20.96 -11.99 -25.48
C PRO A 67 20.61 -10.57 -25.95
N GLU A 68 19.33 -10.21 -26.01
CA GLU A 68 18.83 -8.86 -26.28
C GLU A 68 18.86 -7.91 -25.07
N ALA A 69 19.30 -8.37 -23.90
CA ALA A 69 19.35 -7.54 -22.70
C ALA A 69 20.41 -6.44 -22.84
N ASP A 70 20.03 -5.19 -22.61
CA ASP A 70 20.95 -4.05 -22.59
C ASP A 70 20.84 -3.28 -21.26
N PRO A 71 21.56 -3.71 -20.20
CA PRO A 71 21.55 -3.04 -18.91
C PRO A 71 22.10 -1.61 -18.97
N GLN A 72 23.05 -1.34 -19.89
CA GLN A 72 23.65 0.00 -20.03
C GLN A 72 22.64 1.00 -20.56
N LYS A 73 21.82 0.60 -21.52
CA LYS A 73 20.69 1.41 -21.99
C LYS A 73 19.71 1.74 -20.86
N ILE A 74 19.39 0.78 -19.98
CA ILE A 74 18.51 1.03 -18.82
C ILE A 74 19.14 2.03 -17.85
N LYS A 75 20.42 1.87 -17.51
CA LYS A 75 21.16 2.83 -16.67
C LYS A 75 21.06 4.24 -17.25
N ASN A 76 21.27 4.40 -18.56
CA ASN A 76 21.15 5.70 -19.23
C ASN A 76 19.73 6.29 -19.21
N GLN A 77 18.70 5.47 -19.40
CA GLN A 77 17.30 5.93 -19.32
C GLN A 77 16.91 6.38 -17.91
N LEU A 78 17.46 5.72 -16.88
CA LEU A 78 17.19 6.07 -15.49
C LEU A 78 17.87 7.39 -15.07
N LEU A 79 18.96 7.79 -15.74
CA LEU A 79 19.59 9.10 -15.53
C LEU A 79 18.63 10.26 -15.83
N GLU A 80 17.79 10.14 -16.86
CA GLU A 80 16.77 11.14 -17.20
C GLU A 80 15.72 11.32 -16.09
N HIS A 81 15.61 10.33 -15.20
CA HIS A 81 14.75 10.35 -14.03
C HIS A 81 15.52 10.58 -12.73
N GLU A 82 16.71 11.18 -12.80
CA GLU A 82 17.59 11.51 -11.66
C GLU A 82 17.94 10.29 -10.79
N LEU A 83 17.93 9.09 -11.37
CA LEU A 83 18.45 7.89 -10.73
C LEU A 83 19.82 7.58 -11.34
N ILE A 84 20.87 7.95 -10.60
CA ILE A 84 22.25 7.89 -11.07
C ILE A 84 22.93 6.69 -10.41
N ALA A 85 23.48 5.79 -11.24
CA ALA A 85 24.19 4.61 -10.75
C ALA A 85 25.47 5.01 -9.99
N GLU A 86 25.87 4.23 -8.98
CA GLU A 86 27.14 4.44 -8.25
C GLU A 86 28.36 4.49 -9.18
N GLU A 87 28.39 3.67 -10.24
CA GLU A 87 29.45 3.65 -11.26
C GLU A 87 29.62 5.01 -11.97
N LEU A 88 28.56 5.82 -12.00
CA LEU A 88 28.52 7.16 -12.60
C LEU A 88 28.59 8.27 -11.53
N SER A 89 29.14 7.96 -10.35
CA SER A 89 29.21 8.86 -9.18
C SER A 89 27.83 9.27 -8.63
N GLY A 90 26.82 8.41 -8.81
CA GLY A 90 25.50 8.57 -8.20
C GLY A 90 25.37 7.87 -6.85
N ASP A 91 24.15 7.91 -6.31
CA ASP A 91 23.73 7.35 -5.02
C ASP A 91 22.79 6.15 -5.16
N THR A 92 22.36 5.82 -6.38
CA THR A 92 21.38 4.76 -6.63
C THR A 92 22.08 3.42 -6.84
N LEU A 93 21.80 2.47 -5.96
CA LEU A 93 22.24 1.08 -6.08
C LEU A 93 21.52 0.40 -7.25
N MET A 94 22.25 0.00 -8.28
CA MET A 94 21.70 -0.71 -9.44
C MET A 94 22.31 -2.12 -9.56
N VAL A 95 21.46 -3.15 -9.48
CA VAL A 95 21.88 -4.55 -9.52
C VAL A 95 21.29 -5.25 -10.74
N GLU A 96 22.15 -5.79 -11.58
CA GLU A 96 21.78 -6.65 -12.70
C GLU A 96 21.44 -8.05 -12.22
N ILE A 97 20.20 -8.50 -12.42
CA ILE A 97 19.67 -9.79 -11.95
C ILE A 97 19.04 -10.61 -13.07
N SER A 98 18.87 -11.90 -12.82
CA SER A 98 17.96 -12.74 -13.60
C SER A 98 17.13 -13.60 -12.65
N THR A 99 15.82 -13.42 -12.69
CA THR A 99 14.88 -14.27 -11.92
C THR A 99 14.81 -15.70 -12.46
N LYS A 100 15.11 -15.90 -13.75
CA LYS A 100 15.09 -17.22 -14.40
C LYS A 100 16.30 -18.07 -14.01
N THR A 101 17.50 -17.51 -14.09
CA THR A 101 18.73 -18.22 -13.73
C THR A 101 19.13 -18.01 -12.27
N LYS A 102 18.35 -17.22 -11.52
CA LYS A 102 18.62 -16.79 -10.13
C LYS A 102 19.97 -16.08 -9.96
N LYS A 103 20.47 -15.44 -11.03
CA LYS A 103 21.74 -14.70 -11.02
C LYS A 103 21.59 -13.43 -10.18
N ASN A 104 22.58 -13.17 -9.31
CA ASN A 104 22.74 -11.95 -8.52
C ASN A 104 21.59 -11.59 -7.55
N LEU A 105 20.68 -12.52 -7.24
CA LEU A 105 19.63 -12.28 -6.25
C LEU A 105 20.20 -12.03 -4.84
N ASN A 106 21.27 -12.75 -4.47
CA ASN A 106 21.95 -12.51 -3.19
C ASN A 106 22.55 -11.10 -3.13
N LYS A 107 23.16 -10.65 -4.23
CA LYS A 107 23.72 -9.29 -4.34
C LYS A 107 22.63 -8.22 -4.20
N LEU A 108 21.43 -8.46 -4.74
CA LEU A 108 20.28 -7.56 -4.55
C LEU A 108 19.90 -7.47 -3.06
N ILE A 109 19.80 -8.61 -2.38
CA ILE A 109 19.48 -8.64 -0.94
C ILE A 109 20.56 -7.92 -0.12
N GLU A 110 21.83 -8.15 -0.42
CA GLU A 110 22.96 -7.45 0.22
C GLU A 110 22.88 -5.94 0.01
N SER A 111 22.53 -5.50 -1.21
CA SER A 111 22.37 -4.07 -1.52
C SER A 111 21.22 -3.43 -0.74
N VAL A 112 20.10 -4.14 -0.59
CA VAL A 112 18.95 -3.68 0.22
C VAL A 112 19.33 -3.59 1.70
N LEU A 113 20.07 -4.58 2.23
CA LEU A 113 20.55 -4.56 3.60
C LEU A 113 21.52 -3.39 3.85
N LEU A 114 22.46 -3.16 2.92
CA LEU A 114 23.38 -2.02 2.99
C LEU A 114 22.61 -0.69 3.02
N GLN A 115 21.58 -0.55 2.17
CA GLN A 115 20.75 0.65 2.16
C GLN A 115 20.03 0.85 3.51
N ALA A 116 19.51 -0.23 4.11
CA ALA A 116 18.85 -0.17 5.41
C ALA A 116 19.83 0.18 6.54
N GLU A 117 21.07 -0.31 6.50
CA GLU A 117 22.11 0.04 7.49
C GLU A 117 22.49 1.53 7.42
N LEU A 118 22.56 2.10 6.21
CA LEU A 118 22.82 3.54 6.02
C LEU A 118 21.71 4.43 6.56
N LEU A 119 20.47 3.94 6.59
CA LEU A 119 19.32 4.68 7.13
C LEU A 119 19.27 4.69 8.67
N ASP A 120 20.05 3.85 9.36
CA ASP A 120 20.07 3.71 10.83
C ASP A 120 18.65 3.59 11.43
N LEU A 121 17.85 2.69 10.84
CA LEU A 121 16.43 2.50 11.20
C LEU A 121 16.30 2.07 12.66
N LYS A 122 15.54 2.85 13.43
CA LYS A 122 15.29 2.62 14.87
C LYS A 122 13.81 2.65 15.16
N THR A 123 13.38 1.77 16.04
CA THR A 123 12.02 1.73 16.56
C THR A 123 12.03 1.29 18.01
N ASP A 124 11.02 1.71 18.75
CA ASP A 124 10.83 1.35 20.15
C ASP A 124 9.89 0.14 20.23
N TYR A 125 10.29 -0.88 20.98
CA TYR A 125 9.54 -2.14 21.14
C TYR A 125 8.60 -2.12 22.36
N ASP A 126 8.87 -1.25 23.33
CA ASP A 126 8.20 -1.22 24.64
C ASP A 126 6.98 -0.28 24.65
N LEU A 127 6.86 0.59 23.65
CA LEU A 127 5.70 1.46 23.49
C LEU A 127 4.44 0.68 23.09
N LYS A 128 3.29 1.36 23.23
CA LYS A 128 2.02 0.87 22.66
C LYS A 128 2.17 0.67 21.16
N SER A 129 1.61 -0.43 20.67
CA SER A 129 1.73 -0.79 19.28
C SER A 129 1.02 0.22 18.38
N ASN A 130 1.73 0.70 17.37
CA ASN A 130 1.15 1.39 16.22
C ASN A 130 1.42 0.59 14.96
N GLY A 131 0.56 0.75 13.98
CA GLY A 131 0.69 0.12 12.68
C GLY A 131 -0.11 0.83 11.62
N VAL A 132 -0.09 0.25 10.42
CA VAL A 132 -0.85 0.72 9.28
C VAL A 132 -1.61 -0.45 8.68
N VAL A 133 -2.86 -0.21 8.31
CA VAL A 133 -3.68 -1.20 7.62
C VAL A 133 -3.20 -1.35 6.19
N MET A 134 -2.79 -2.56 5.84
CA MET A 134 -2.47 -2.95 4.47
C MET A 134 -3.74 -3.22 3.69
N GLU A 135 -4.61 -4.06 4.26
CA GLU A 135 -5.83 -4.54 3.60
C GLU A 135 -6.86 -5.02 4.63
N SER A 136 -8.13 -4.98 4.26
CA SER A 136 -9.24 -5.52 5.04
C SER A 136 -10.10 -6.42 4.17
N LYS A 137 -10.57 -7.54 4.73
CA LYS A 137 -11.45 -8.52 4.09
C LYS A 137 -12.46 -9.08 5.09
N ILE A 138 -13.59 -9.58 4.59
CA ILE A 138 -14.60 -10.28 5.42
C ILE A 138 -14.46 -11.77 5.16
N ASP A 139 -14.08 -12.51 6.20
CA ASP A 139 -13.91 -13.96 6.12
C ASP A 139 -15.17 -14.69 6.62
N VAL A 140 -15.62 -15.66 5.84
CA VAL A 140 -16.84 -16.42 6.12
C VAL A 140 -16.61 -17.31 7.34
N GLY A 141 -17.20 -16.92 8.48
CA GLY A 141 -17.14 -17.64 9.75
C GLY A 141 -16.17 -17.02 10.77
N ARG A 142 -15.17 -16.24 10.34
CA ARG A 142 -14.23 -15.53 11.24
C ARG A 142 -14.61 -14.05 11.43
N GLY A 143 -15.44 -13.52 10.53
CA GLY A 143 -15.88 -12.12 10.54
C GLY A 143 -14.90 -11.20 9.81
N PRO A 144 -14.96 -9.88 10.04
CA PRO A 144 -14.03 -8.94 9.44
C PRO A 144 -12.63 -9.13 10.03
N ILE A 145 -11.64 -9.12 9.13
CA ILE A 145 -10.24 -9.31 9.46
C ILE A 145 -9.40 -8.27 8.71
N VAL A 146 -8.30 -7.87 9.35
CA VAL A 146 -7.47 -6.77 8.86
C VAL A 146 -6.01 -7.20 8.85
N ASN A 147 -5.36 -7.02 7.71
CA ASN A 147 -3.93 -7.21 7.54
C ASN A 147 -3.24 -5.89 7.86
N ILE A 148 -2.33 -5.90 8.82
CA ILE A 148 -1.58 -4.72 9.24
C ILE A 148 -0.09 -5.00 9.20
N ILE A 149 0.69 -3.93 9.12
CA ILE A 149 2.11 -3.95 9.49
C ILE A 149 2.32 -3.11 10.73
N ILE A 150 3.10 -3.62 11.68
CA ILE A 150 3.43 -2.91 12.91
C ILE A 150 4.63 -2.00 12.64
N THR A 151 4.52 -0.72 12.99
CA THR A 151 5.59 0.28 12.78
C THR A 151 6.39 0.55 14.06
N SER A 152 5.72 0.53 15.22
CA SER A 152 6.33 0.73 16.53
C SER A 152 5.59 -0.06 17.60
N GLY A 153 6.27 -0.39 18.69
CA GLY A 153 5.72 -1.13 19.82
C GLY A 153 5.45 -2.60 19.50
N THR A 154 4.91 -3.31 20.48
CA THR A 154 4.61 -4.75 20.36
C THR A 154 3.11 -4.98 20.50
N LEU A 155 2.49 -5.53 19.46
CA LEU A 155 1.06 -5.89 19.47
C LEU A 155 0.85 -7.23 20.16
N LYS A 156 -0.11 -7.32 21.07
CA LYS A 156 -0.42 -8.56 21.79
C LYS A 156 -1.87 -8.97 21.64
N LYS A 157 -2.10 -10.28 21.75
CA LYS A 157 -3.47 -10.82 21.81
C LYS A 157 -4.17 -10.28 23.06
N GLY A 158 -5.37 -9.75 22.87
CA GLY A 158 -6.19 -9.13 23.92
C GLY A 158 -6.14 -7.61 23.95
N ASP A 159 -5.23 -6.99 23.21
CA ASP A 159 -5.14 -5.53 23.11
C ASP A 159 -6.39 -4.92 22.47
N TYR A 160 -6.72 -3.71 22.90
CA TYR A 160 -7.77 -2.89 22.30
C TYR A 160 -7.14 -1.93 21.29
N PHE A 161 -7.78 -1.77 20.14
CA PHE A 161 -7.26 -0.91 19.09
C PHE A 161 -8.36 -0.10 18.42
N VAL A 162 -7.94 0.99 17.80
CA VAL A 162 -8.73 1.81 16.89
C VAL A 162 -8.03 1.86 15.54
N SER A 163 -8.79 1.70 14.46
CA SER A 163 -8.30 1.86 13.10
C SER A 163 -9.31 2.64 12.26
N GLY A 164 -8.91 3.82 11.79
CA GLY A 164 -9.82 4.73 11.09
C GLY A 164 -11.02 5.09 11.95
N LEU A 165 -12.22 4.69 11.50
CA LEU A 165 -13.52 4.91 12.17
C LEU A 165 -14.04 3.66 12.89
N GLU A 166 -13.23 2.61 12.99
CA GLU A 166 -13.60 1.34 13.59
C GLU A 166 -12.71 1.07 14.81
N TRP A 167 -13.24 0.31 15.76
CA TRP A 167 -12.49 -0.15 16.92
C TRP A 167 -12.68 -1.65 17.10
N GLY A 168 -11.79 -2.27 17.88
CA GLY A 168 -11.84 -3.71 18.10
C GLY A 168 -10.98 -4.17 19.25
N LYS A 169 -11.05 -5.48 19.50
CA LYS A 169 -10.19 -6.20 20.43
C LYS A 169 -9.49 -7.32 19.67
N VAL A 170 -8.17 -7.43 19.82
CA VAL A 170 -7.39 -8.49 19.18
C VAL A 170 -7.79 -9.85 19.74
N ARG A 171 -8.59 -10.60 18.97
CA ARG A 171 -9.02 -11.97 19.31
C ARG A 171 -7.99 -13.00 18.92
N ALA A 172 -7.32 -12.79 17.80
CA ALA A 172 -6.24 -13.63 17.30
C ALA A 172 -5.29 -12.81 16.43
N LEU A 173 -4.01 -13.20 16.45
CA LEU A 173 -2.97 -12.73 15.56
C LEU A 173 -2.46 -13.91 14.75
N ILE A 174 -2.34 -13.73 13.45
CA ILE A 174 -1.83 -14.75 12.53
C ILE A 174 -0.70 -14.14 11.71
N ASN A 175 0.44 -14.81 11.64
CA ASN A 175 1.58 -14.33 10.86
C ASN A 175 1.44 -14.65 9.36
N ASP A 176 2.42 -14.21 8.57
CA ASP A 176 2.56 -14.47 7.14
C ASP A 176 2.60 -15.97 6.76
N GLN A 177 2.93 -16.84 7.71
CA GLN A 177 2.97 -18.30 7.54
C GLN A 177 1.64 -18.99 7.89
N GLY A 178 0.61 -18.24 8.27
CA GLY A 178 -0.67 -18.78 8.71
C GLY A 178 -0.66 -19.37 10.12
N LEU A 179 0.40 -19.13 10.90
CA LEU A 179 0.52 -19.61 12.27
C LEU A 179 -0.04 -18.57 13.24
N SER A 180 -0.79 -19.06 14.24
CA SER A 180 -1.27 -18.21 15.34
C SER A 180 -0.12 -17.82 16.26
N ILE A 181 0.01 -16.52 16.53
CA ILE A 181 1.02 -15.94 17.41
C ILE A 181 0.36 -15.18 18.56
N ASN A 182 1.11 -14.96 19.65
CA ASN A 182 0.62 -14.22 20.82
C ASN A 182 1.05 -12.75 20.81
N GLU A 183 2.17 -12.46 20.17
CA GLU A 183 2.76 -11.13 20.07
C GLU A 183 3.36 -10.92 18.68
N ALA A 184 3.39 -9.66 18.24
CA ALA A 184 3.95 -9.26 16.97
C ALA A 184 4.80 -8.01 17.13
N ASN A 185 6.02 -8.07 16.63
CA ASN A 185 7.03 -7.02 16.75
C ASN A 185 6.94 -6.04 15.57
N PRO A 186 7.56 -4.85 15.67
CA PRO A 186 7.71 -3.93 14.55
C PRO A 186 8.27 -4.60 13.29
N SER A 187 7.86 -4.09 12.12
CA SER A 187 8.16 -4.64 10.79
C SER A 187 7.54 -6.02 10.48
N THR A 188 6.73 -6.58 11.38
CA THR A 188 6.06 -7.87 11.16
C THR A 188 4.66 -7.65 10.56
N PRO A 189 4.35 -8.23 9.39
CA PRO A 189 2.99 -8.23 8.86
C PRO A 189 2.14 -9.27 9.61
N VAL A 190 0.94 -8.88 10.04
CA VAL A 190 0.03 -9.77 10.79
C VAL A 190 -1.43 -9.58 10.38
N GLU A 191 -2.16 -10.68 10.32
CA GLU A 191 -3.61 -10.71 10.17
C GLU A 191 -4.25 -10.66 11.57
N VAL A 192 -5.04 -9.62 11.82
CA VAL A 192 -5.71 -9.34 13.09
C VAL A 192 -7.20 -9.64 12.96
N LEU A 193 -7.71 -10.39 13.94
CA LEU A 193 -9.13 -10.71 14.06
C LEU A 193 -9.77 -9.96 15.22
N GLY A 194 -10.99 -9.47 15.01
CA GLY A 194 -11.80 -8.83 16.07
C GLY A 194 -11.97 -7.33 15.94
N ILE A 195 -11.81 -6.79 14.74
CA ILE A 195 -12.35 -5.48 14.37
C ILE A 195 -13.89 -5.59 14.27
N ASN A 196 -14.63 -4.54 14.62
CA ASN A 196 -16.10 -4.56 14.58
C ASN A 196 -16.69 -4.23 13.21
N GLY A 197 -15.87 -3.76 12.26
CA GLY A 197 -16.25 -3.41 10.90
C GLY A 197 -15.08 -3.54 9.93
N ALA A 198 -15.24 -3.05 8.71
CA ALA A 198 -14.17 -3.05 7.72
C ALA A 198 -13.34 -1.75 7.83
N ALA A 199 -12.06 -1.86 8.18
CA ALA A 199 -11.13 -0.74 8.11
C ALA A 199 -10.74 -0.44 6.66
N LYS A 200 -10.34 0.79 6.37
CA LYS A 200 -9.87 1.17 5.04
C LYS A 200 -8.37 0.87 4.91
N ALA A 201 -7.96 0.52 3.69
CA ALA A 201 -6.55 0.38 3.38
C ALA A 201 -5.81 1.71 3.55
N GLY A 202 -4.74 1.72 4.36
CA GLY A 202 -3.96 2.90 4.72
C GLY A 202 -4.42 3.61 5.99
N ASP A 203 -5.49 3.15 6.65
CA ASP A 203 -5.85 3.68 7.97
C ASP A 203 -4.74 3.37 8.99
N ASP A 204 -4.58 4.27 9.95
CA ASP A 204 -3.71 4.03 11.09
C ASP A 204 -4.28 2.91 11.97
N PHE A 205 -3.42 2.23 12.70
CA PHE A 205 -3.79 1.21 13.68
C PHE A 205 -3.13 1.59 15.00
N VAL A 206 -3.92 1.96 16.00
CA VAL A 206 -3.42 2.48 17.28
C VAL A 206 -3.94 1.62 18.42
N VAL A 207 -3.03 1.04 19.20
CA VAL A 207 -3.37 0.28 20.41
C VAL A 207 -3.54 1.20 21.61
N LEU A 208 -4.58 0.93 22.40
CA LEU A 208 -4.99 1.68 23.57
C LEU A 208 -5.07 0.77 24.80
N GLU A 209 -5.10 1.36 26.00
CA GLU A 209 -5.00 0.60 27.26
C GLU A 209 -6.28 -0.17 27.57
N ASN A 210 -7.43 0.43 27.23
CA ASN A 210 -8.71 -0.07 27.64
C ASN A 210 -9.79 0.21 26.60
N GLU A 211 -10.88 -0.53 26.72
CA GLU A 211 -12.04 -0.44 25.81
C GLU A 211 -12.68 0.95 25.78
N LYS A 212 -12.68 1.65 26.93
CA LYS A 212 -13.31 2.97 27.04
C LYS A 212 -12.57 4.01 26.21
N GLU A 213 -11.24 4.02 26.27
CA GLU A 213 -10.41 4.88 25.44
C GLU A 213 -10.60 4.58 23.95
N ALA A 214 -10.65 3.29 23.58
CA ALA A 214 -10.86 2.89 22.18
C ALA A 214 -12.21 3.39 21.64
N LYS A 215 -13.28 3.20 22.42
CA LYS A 215 -14.61 3.73 22.06
C LYS A 215 -14.62 5.25 21.97
N SER A 216 -14.06 5.94 22.96
CA SER A 216 -14.05 7.40 23.01
C SER A 216 -13.26 8.01 21.84
N LEU A 217 -12.11 7.43 21.48
CA LEU A 217 -11.33 7.89 20.33
C LEU A 217 -12.05 7.64 19.01
N CYS A 218 -12.68 6.47 18.87
CA CYS A 218 -13.48 6.12 17.70
C CYS A 218 -14.66 7.08 17.52
N GLU A 219 -15.41 7.35 18.59
CA GLU A 219 -16.54 8.30 18.58
C GLU A 219 -16.09 9.72 18.22
N ALA A 220 -14.95 10.18 18.76
CA ALA A 220 -14.38 11.47 18.40
C ALA A 220 -14.04 11.56 16.90
N ARG A 221 -13.41 10.52 16.33
CA ARG A 221 -13.10 10.47 14.89
C ARG A 221 -14.34 10.44 14.01
N ILE A 222 -15.39 9.73 14.44
CA ILE A 222 -16.68 9.70 13.73
C ILE A 222 -17.30 11.10 13.72
N GLN A 223 -17.30 11.78 14.87
CA GLN A 223 -17.83 13.13 15.00
C GLN A 223 -17.05 14.12 14.12
N GLU A 224 -15.72 14.10 14.16
CA GLU A 224 -14.87 14.92 13.27
C GLU A 224 -15.13 14.63 11.79
N ASN A 225 -15.36 13.36 11.42
CA ASN A 225 -15.69 13.01 10.03
C ASN A 225 -17.04 13.55 9.59
N LEU A 226 -18.03 13.58 10.49
CA LEU A 226 -19.35 14.16 10.23
C LEU A 226 -19.26 15.68 10.09
N ASP A 227 -18.50 16.34 10.97
CA ASP A 227 -18.32 17.80 10.96
C ASP A 227 -17.49 18.25 9.75
N GLY A 228 -16.47 17.48 9.36
CA GLY A 228 -15.66 17.72 8.15
C GLY A 228 -16.38 17.38 6.84
N LYS A 229 -17.48 16.61 6.90
CA LYS A 229 -18.41 16.33 5.79
C LYS A 229 -19.52 17.37 5.65
N ASN A 230 -19.38 18.54 6.28
CA ASN A 230 -20.02 19.76 5.80
C ASN A 230 -19.08 20.52 4.82
N PRO A 231 -18.76 20.02 3.61
CA PRO A 231 -18.51 20.96 2.54
C PRO A 231 -19.85 21.65 2.33
N LEU A 232 -19.90 22.96 2.61
CA LEU A 232 -20.88 23.84 2.02
C LEU A 232 -21.05 23.38 0.57
N THR A 233 -22.18 22.76 0.28
CA THR A 233 -22.58 22.36 -1.05
C THR A 233 -22.80 23.65 -1.81
N PHE A 234 -21.73 24.26 -2.32
CA PHE A 234 -21.78 25.10 -3.49
C PHE A 234 -22.11 24.16 -4.65
N VAL A 235 -23.36 23.72 -4.68
CA VAL A 235 -24.03 23.36 -5.91
C VAL A 235 -24.06 24.66 -6.69
N THR A 236 -23.00 24.94 -7.45
CA THR A 236 -23.07 25.92 -8.52
C THR A 236 -24.21 25.48 -9.42
N GLN A 237 -25.27 26.28 -9.39
CA GLN A 237 -26.52 26.13 -10.11
C GLN A 237 -26.28 26.39 -11.61
N ASP A 238 -25.27 25.74 -12.20
CA ASP A 238 -24.79 25.98 -13.57
C ASP A 238 -24.93 24.77 -14.49
N SER A 239 -25.47 23.64 -14.02
CA SER A 239 -25.71 22.47 -14.87
C SER A 239 -27.20 22.16 -15.10
N ALA A 240 -28.06 23.18 -15.11
CA ALA A 240 -29.48 23.05 -15.44
C ALA A 240 -29.79 23.19 -16.95
N PHE A 241 -28.78 23.44 -17.81
CA PHE A 241 -28.98 23.54 -19.25
C PHE A 241 -27.88 22.80 -20.02
N LYS A 242 -28.05 21.48 -20.15
CA LYS A 242 -27.51 20.70 -21.26
C LYS A 242 -28.33 19.43 -21.42
N ASP A 243 -29.34 19.51 -22.28
CA ASP A 243 -30.05 18.36 -22.83
C ASP A 243 -29.07 17.47 -23.61
N LYS A 244 -28.40 16.58 -22.88
CA LYS A 244 -27.97 15.29 -23.39
C LYS A 244 -28.46 14.26 -22.38
N THR A 245 -29.52 13.55 -22.74
CA THR A 245 -29.98 12.33 -22.07
C THR A 245 -28.88 11.27 -22.20
N SER A 246 -27.83 11.36 -21.38
CA SER A 246 -26.90 10.26 -21.23
C SER A 246 -27.56 9.19 -20.36
N GLU A 247 -27.72 7.98 -20.87
CA GLU A 247 -28.28 6.86 -20.12
C GLU A 247 -27.35 6.53 -18.93
N GLU A 248 -27.92 6.24 -17.75
CA GLU A 248 -27.13 5.84 -16.58
C GLU A 248 -26.99 4.32 -16.55
N LEU A 249 -25.76 3.80 -16.57
CA LEU A 249 -25.48 2.39 -16.31
C LEU A 249 -25.22 2.21 -14.82
N ASN A 250 -26.18 1.60 -14.14
CA ASN A 250 -26.08 1.29 -12.73
C ASN A 250 -25.20 0.06 -12.50
N ILE A 251 -24.15 0.22 -11.70
CA ILE A 251 -23.16 -0.80 -11.40
C ILE A 251 -23.16 -1.06 -9.89
N ILE A 252 -23.15 -2.35 -9.53
CA ILE A 252 -22.90 -2.80 -8.16
C ILE A 252 -21.54 -3.49 -8.16
N ILE A 253 -20.66 -3.07 -7.27
CA ILE A 253 -19.32 -3.64 -7.12
C ILE A 253 -19.30 -4.44 -5.83
N LYS A 254 -18.92 -5.71 -5.94
CA LYS A 254 -18.70 -6.60 -4.81
C LYS A 254 -17.34 -7.25 -4.98
N SER A 255 -16.46 -7.05 -4.00
CA SER A 255 -15.06 -7.50 -4.08
C SER A 255 -14.65 -8.22 -2.81
N ASP A 256 -13.69 -9.14 -2.95
CA ASP A 256 -13.19 -9.92 -1.81
C ASP A 256 -12.43 -9.06 -0.79
N VAL A 257 -11.80 -7.98 -1.26
CA VAL A 257 -10.92 -7.09 -0.47
C VAL A 257 -11.20 -5.62 -0.75
N HIS A 258 -10.98 -4.76 0.25
CA HIS A 258 -11.19 -3.31 0.14
C HIS A 258 -10.39 -2.67 -1.00
N GLY A 259 -9.10 -3.03 -1.11
CA GLY A 259 -8.17 -2.40 -2.05
C GLY A 259 -8.59 -2.57 -3.52
N SER A 260 -9.11 -3.74 -3.88
CA SER A 260 -9.63 -4.02 -5.21
C SER A 260 -10.93 -3.26 -5.50
N SER A 261 -11.82 -3.14 -4.51
CA SER A 261 -13.04 -2.32 -4.62
C SER A 261 -12.70 -0.88 -5.01
N GLU A 262 -11.74 -0.29 -4.29
CA GLU A 262 -11.27 1.08 -4.50
C GLU A 262 -10.63 1.27 -5.87
N ALA A 263 -9.73 0.37 -6.27
CA ALA A 263 -9.08 0.40 -7.58
C ALA A 263 -10.08 0.32 -8.75
N ILE A 264 -11.06 -0.59 -8.66
CA ILE A 264 -12.09 -0.76 -9.69
C ILE A 264 -13.01 0.45 -9.75
N LYS A 265 -13.42 0.98 -8.59
CA LYS A 265 -14.24 2.20 -8.50
C LYS A 265 -13.55 3.39 -9.18
N ASN A 266 -12.26 3.57 -8.93
CA ASN A 266 -11.47 4.62 -9.56
C ASN A 266 -11.34 4.41 -11.07
N ALA A 267 -11.08 3.17 -11.52
CA ALA A 267 -11.01 2.85 -12.94
C ALA A 267 -12.34 3.12 -13.67
N ILE A 268 -13.47 2.72 -13.09
CA ILE A 268 -14.80 2.97 -13.65
C ILE A 268 -15.09 4.47 -13.73
N SER A 269 -14.70 5.24 -12.70
CA SER A 269 -14.92 6.70 -12.66
C SER A 269 -14.11 7.46 -13.72
N GLN A 270 -13.03 6.87 -14.24
CA GLN A 270 -12.24 7.44 -15.32
C GLN A 270 -12.82 7.18 -16.72
N ILE A 271 -13.77 6.24 -16.85
CA ILE A 271 -14.43 5.94 -18.13
C ILE A 271 -15.32 7.12 -18.50
N LYS A 272 -14.97 7.82 -19.58
CA LYS A 272 -15.77 8.90 -20.15
C LYS A 272 -16.41 8.42 -21.45
N HIS A 273 -17.74 8.35 -21.46
CA HIS A 273 -18.52 8.03 -22.66
C HIS A 273 -19.66 9.06 -22.81
N ASP A 274 -19.92 9.49 -24.04
CA ASP A 274 -20.85 10.59 -24.32
C ASP A 274 -22.32 10.19 -24.17
N GLU A 275 -22.64 8.91 -24.38
CA GLU A 275 -24.02 8.38 -24.37
C GLU A 275 -24.40 7.68 -23.06
N VAL A 276 -23.44 7.12 -22.33
CA VAL A 276 -23.70 6.28 -21.15
C VAL A 276 -22.77 6.67 -20.01
N LYS A 277 -23.30 6.97 -18.83
CA LYS A 277 -22.51 7.28 -17.64
C LYS A 277 -22.56 6.13 -16.65
N PRO A 278 -21.41 5.58 -16.23
CA PRO A 278 -21.39 4.58 -15.18
C PRO A 278 -21.72 5.24 -13.83
N LYS A 279 -22.65 4.63 -13.09
CA LYS A 279 -23.07 5.08 -11.75
C LYS A 279 -22.97 3.90 -10.80
N ILE A 280 -22.06 4.02 -9.84
CA ILE A 280 -21.86 2.98 -8.83
C ILE A 280 -22.89 3.21 -7.73
N ILE A 281 -23.88 2.32 -7.64
CA ILE A 281 -24.94 2.39 -6.62
C ILE A 281 -24.43 1.89 -5.28
N LEU A 282 -23.70 0.78 -5.31
CA LEU A 282 -23.20 0.09 -4.13
C LEU A 282 -21.81 -0.46 -4.42
N SER A 283 -20.91 -0.30 -3.45
CA SER A 283 -19.56 -0.87 -3.46
C SER A 283 -19.33 -1.47 -2.08
N ASP A 284 -19.29 -2.80 -2.00
CA ASP A 284 -19.19 -3.50 -0.72
C ASP A 284 -18.17 -4.65 -0.78
N ILE A 285 -17.74 -5.09 0.41
CA ILE A 285 -16.72 -6.12 0.59
C ILE A 285 -17.38 -7.40 1.15
N GLY A 286 -17.11 -8.55 0.53
CA GLY A 286 -17.53 -9.88 1.03
C GLY A 286 -18.88 -10.38 0.53
#